data_AF-A0A5C3KFH9-F1
#
_entry.id   AF-A0A5C3KFH9-F1
#
_cell.length_a   1.000
_cell.length_b   1.000
_cell.length_c   1.000
_cell.angle_alpha   90.00
_cell.angle_beta   90.00
_cell.angle_gamma   90.00
#
_symmetry.space_group_name_H-M   'P 1'
#
loop_
_entity.id
_entity.type
_entity.pdbx_description
1 polymer ?
#
loop_
_entity_poly.entity_id
_entity_poly.type
_entity_poly.pdbx_seq_one_letter_code
_entity_poly.pdbx_strand_id
1 'polypeptide(L)'
;MQSFINSALHLSNNEEDTPSQLSDRPPILIFEIADPFDQSTPPISPSPIVTVPVLSQGQVEYDLKGIIYSGGYHFNARIITGQDSIWTYDGQKHGGQLQREPFTSTEELLALDGKRANAFLYTLRPNQDIALQDQEAHTSQQHHRPRYPCGATASDAIPSIGRLQATHHVRLQMNDITQ
;
A
#
# COMPACT_ATOMS: atom_id res chain seq x y z
N MET A 1 51.03 -7.41 50.89
CA MET A 1 49.56 -7.20 50.87
C MET A 1 49.19 -6.65 49.51
N GLN A 2 48.54 -7.43 48.65
CA GLN A 2 47.82 -6.90 47.49
C GLN A 2 46.66 -7.86 47.22
N SER A 3 45.46 -7.30 47.32
CA SER A 3 44.17 -7.97 47.30
C SER A 3 43.63 -8.14 45.88
N PHE A 4 42.89 -9.22 45.70
CA PHE A 4 42.04 -9.56 44.57
C PHE A 4 40.99 -8.49 44.25
N ILE A 5 40.71 -8.27 42.97
CA ILE A 5 39.38 -7.87 42.48
C ILE A 5 39.05 -8.71 41.24
N ASN A 6 38.18 -9.70 41.42
CA ASN A 6 37.47 -10.39 40.34
C ASN A 6 36.29 -9.51 39.92
N SER A 7 36.35 -8.91 38.74
CA SER A 7 35.18 -8.25 38.13
C SER A 7 34.39 -9.27 37.31
N ALA A 8 33.21 -9.62 37.82
CA ALA A 8 32.23 -10.44 37.13
C ALA A 8 31.63 -9.66 35.94
N LEU A 9 31.78 -10.21 34.73
CA LEU A 9 31.05 -9.76 33.54
C LEU A 9 29.58 -10.17 33.71
N HIS A 10 28.72 -9.17 33.91
CA HIS A 10 27.28 -9.31 33.88
C HIS A 10 26.84 -9.31 32.42
N LEU A 11 26.61 -10.51 31.86
CA LEU A 11 25.97 -10.68 30.56
C LEU A 11 24.49 -10.31 30.71
N SER A 12 24.10 -9.15 30.20
CA SER A 12 22.69 -8.80 30.02
C SER A 12 22.10 -9.73 28.97
N ASN A 13 21.05 -10.46 29.34
CA ASN A 13 20.24 -11.24 28.40
C ASN A 13 19.66 -10.29 27.35
N ASN A 14 20.18 -10.38 26.13
CA ASN A 14 19.61 -9.72 24.98
C ASN A 14 18.21 -10.29 24.78
N GLU A 15 17.18 -9.44 24.93
CA GLU A 15 15.85 -9.75 24.41
C GLU A 15 16.02 -10.08 22.93
N GLU A 16 15.75 -11.32 22.56
CA GLU A 16 15.65 -11.72 21.17
C GLU A 16 14.54 -10.90 20.54
N ASP A 17 14.93 -9.86 19.78
CA ASP A 17 14.06 -9.15 18.84
C ASP A 17 13.48 -10.21 17.91
N THR A 18 12.31 -10.71 18.28
CA THR A 18 11.58 -11.68 17.48
C THR A 18 11.24 -10.93 16.21
N PRO A 19 11.78 -11.29 15.04
CA PRO A 19 11.54 -10.52 13.83
C PRO A 19 10.03 -10.45 13.66
N SER A 20 9.49 -9.23 13.72
CA SER A 20 8.08 -8.95 13.53
C SER A 20 7.62 -9.78 12.35
N GLN A 21 6.75 -10.76 12.59
CA GLN A 21 6.24 -11.62 11.53
C GLN A 21 5.57 -10.71 10.51
N LEU A 22 6.32 -10.38 9.47
CA LEU A 22 5.84 -9.57 8.37
C LEU A 22 4.64 -10.34 7.84
N SER A 23 3.49 -9.67 7.76
CA SER A 23 2.32 -10.31 7.15
C SER A 23 2.74 -10.86 5.80
N ASP A 24 2.47 -12.14 5.55
CA ASP A 24 2.81 -12.80 4.29
C ASP A 24 2.23 -12.06 3.07
N ARG A 25 1.25 -11.17 3.29
CA ARG A 25 0.60 -10.39 2.23
C ARG A 25 0.24 -8.99 2.76
N PRO A 26 1.18 -8.02 2.74
CA PRO A 26 0.88 -6.67 3.18
C PRO A 26 -0.25 -6.07 2.32
N PRO A 27 -1.17 -5.27 2.88
CA PRO A 27 -2.26 -4.69 2.09
C PRO A 27 -1.77 -3.65 1.06
N ILE A 28 -0.59 -3.06 1.32
CA ILE A 28 0.01 -1.99 0.54
C ILE A 28 1.48 -2.35 0.32
N LEU A 29 1.94 -2.20 -0.93
CA LEU A 29 3.34 -2.24 -1.30
C LEU A 29 3.77 -0.87 -1.82
N ILE A 30 5.01 -0.49 -1.52
CA ILE A 30 5.61 0.77 -1.95
C ILE A 30 6.96 0.46 -2.56
N PHE A 31 7.15 0.80 -3.82
CA PHE A 31 8.44 0.68 -4.51
C PHE A 31 9.04 2.08 -4.64
N GLU A 32 10.19 2.30 -4.02
CA GLU A 32 10.93 3.55 -4.07
C GLU A 32 12.07 3.46 -5.08
N ILE A 33 12.24 4.48 -5.92
CA ILE A 33 13.34 4.62 -6.85
C ILE A 33 14.49 5.32 -6.11
N ALA A 34 15.64 4.64 -6.00
CA ALA A 34 16.74 5.06 -5.14
C ALA A 34 17.31 6.45 -5.48
N ASP A 35 17.46 6.75 -6.78
CA ASP A 35 17.83 8.08 -7.26
C ASP A 35 17.07 8.40 -8.56
N PRO A 36 15.91 9.08 -8.46
CA PRO A 36 15.14 9.44 -9.64
C PRO A 36 15.74 10.63 -10.41
N PHE A 37 16.77 11.29 -9.89
CA PHE A 37 17.45 12.42 -10.55
C PHE A 37 18.72 12.01 -11.28
N ASP A 38 19.28 10.86 -10.94
CA ASP A 38 20.36 10.27 -11.69
C ASP A 38 19.91 9.98 -13.13
N GLN A 39 20.56 10.66 -14.08
CA GLN A 39 20.33 10.49 -15.52
C GLN A 39 20.90 9.16 -16.02
N SER A 40 21.80 8.54 -15.26
CA SER A 40 22.34 7.21 -15.56
C SER A 40 21.35 6.09 -15.23
N THR A 41 20.42 6.37 -14.30
CA THR A 41 19.37 5.42 -13.91
C THR A 41 18.24 5.44 -14.96
N PRO A 42 18.01 4.31 -15.67
CA PRO A 42 16.98 4.24 -16.69
C PRO A 42 15.59 4.50 -16.09
N PRO A 43 14.67 5.13 -16.83
CA PRO A 43 13.31 5.32 -16.36
C PRO A 43 12.64 3.95 -16.13
N ILE A 44 12.11 3.74 -14.92
CA ILE A 44 11.41 2.52 -14.55
C ILE A 44 9.92 2.72 -14.83
N SER A 45 9.38 2.03 -15.84
CA SER A 45 7.95 2.03 -16.14
C SER A 45 7.20 1.13 -15.14
N PRO A 46 6.21 1.65 -14.37
CA PRO A 46 5.45 0.81 -13.46
C PRO A 46 4.52 -0.10 -14.26
N SER A 47 4.50 -1.39 -13.91
CA SER A 47 3.44 -2.26 -14.40
C SER A 47 2.12 -1.90 -13.71
N PRO A 48 0.97 -1.89 -14.42
CA PRO A 48 -0.35 -1.72 -13.79
C PRO A 48 -0.64 -2.77 -12.72
N ILE A 49 -0.06 -3.97 -12.88
CA ILE A 49 -0.22 -5.11 -11.98
C ILE A 49 1.16 -5.68 -11.67
N VAL A 50 1.46 -5.95 -10.40
CA VAL A 50 2.66 -6.67 -10.00
C VAL A 50 2.30 -7.94 -9.27
N THR A 51 3.04 -9.01 -9.55
CA THR A 51 2.88 -10.31 -8.91
C THR A 51 4.04 -10.54 -7.97
N VAL A 52 3.75 -10.75 -6.68
CA VAL A 52 4.77 -10.94 -5.64
C VAL A 52 4.68 -12.36 -5.10
N PRO A 53 5.80 -13.11 -5.06
CA PRO A 53 5.83 -14.43 -4.45
C PRO A 53 5.65 -14.32 -2.93
N VAL A 54 4.81 -15.18 -2.37
CA VAL A 54 4.51 -15.25 -0.94
C VAL A 54 4.60 -16.69 -0.46
N LEU A 55 5.31 -16.92 0.63
CA LEU A 55 5.71 -18.25 1.07
C LEU A 55 4.51 -19.17 1.35
N SER A 56 3.41 -18.63 1.86
CA SER A 56 2.24 -19.41 2.28
C SER A 56 1.19 -19.64 1.18
N GLN A 57 1.15 -18.79 0.15
CA GLN A 57 0.05 -18.78 -0.83
C GLN A 57 0.53 -18.81 -2.29
N GLY A 58 1.83 -18.99 -2.52
CA GLY A 58 2.41 -19.00 -3.85
C GLY A 58 2.67 -17.58 -4.35
N GLN A 59 1.67 -16.94 -4.94
CA GLN A 59 1.79 -15.60 -5.52
C GLN A 59 0.54 -14.76 -5.26
N VAL A 60 0.73 -13.45 -5.11
CA VAL A 60 -0.33 -12.47 -4.90
C VAL A 60 -0.16 -11.31 -5.86
N GLU A 61 -1.29 -10.80 -6.37
CA GLU A 61 -1.31 -9.67 -7.29
C GLU A 61 -1.60 -8.37 -6.56
N TYR A 62 -1.00 -7.28 -7.03
CA TYR A 62 -1.26 -5.93 -6.57
C TYR A 62 -1.53 -5.01 -7.75
N ASP A 63 -2.50 -4.12 -7.59
CA ASP A 63 -2.83 -3.07 -8.55
C ASP A 63 -2.08 -1.78 -8.22
N LEU A 64 -1.53 -1.12 -9.25
CA LEU A 64 -0.99 0.22 -9.13
C LEU A 64 -2.12 1.19 -8.76
N LYS A 65 -1.99 1.90 -7.63
CA LYS A 65 -2.98 2.87 -7.14
C LYS A 65 -2.44 4.27 -6.98
N GLY A 66 -1.13 4.45 -6.90
CA GLY A 66 -0.56 5.76 -6.68
C GLY A 66 0.83 5.92 -7.23
N ILE A 67 1.16 7.15 -7.58
CA ILE A 67 2.49 7.54 -8.01
C ILE A 67 2.85 8.83 -7.28
N ILE A 68 4.02 8.84 -6.65
CA ILE A 68 4.54 10.00 -5.96
C ILE A 68 5.69 10.57 -6.79
N TYR A 69 5.60 11.86 -7.10
CA TYR A 69 6.62 12.63 -7.78
C TYR A 69 7.19 13.60 -6.76
N SER A 70 8.48 13.52 -6.46
CA SER A 70 9.12 14.41 -5.51
C SER A 70 10.35 15.04 -6.11
N GLY A 71 10.59 16.31 -5.82
CA GLY A 71 11.78 17.03 -6.23
C GLY A 71 11.82 18.44 -5.65
N GLY A 72 13.01 18.86 -5.21
CA GLY A 72 13.15 20.08 -4.41
C GLY A 72 12.38 19.98 -3.09
N TYR A 73 11.58 21.01 -2.77
CA TYR A 73 10.80 21.11 -1.52
C TYR A 73 9.30 20.82 -1.68
N HIS A 74 8.91 20.14 -2.77
CA HIS A 74 7.50 19.97 -3.13
C HIS A 74 7.26 18.61 -3.79
N PHE A 75 6.22 17.89 -3.35
CA PHE A 75 5.79 16.64 -3.97
C PHE A 75 4.42 16.80 -4.65
N ASN A 76 4.24 16.06 -5.73
CA ASN A 76 2.97 15.86 -6.40
C ASN A 76 2.63 14.37 -6.30
N ALA A 77 1.35 14.04 -6.40
CA ALA A 77 0.93 12.65 -6.44
C ALA A 77 -0.18 12.46 -7.46
N ARG A 78 -0.24 11.29 -8.08
CA ARG A 78 -1.39 10.80 -8.84
C ARG A 78 -1.99 9.62 -8.12
N ILE A 79 -3.32 9.57 -8.06
CA ILE A 79 -4.11 8.50 -7.47
C ILE A 79 -4.95 7.87 -8.59
N ILE A 80 -4.84 6.57 -8.77
CA ILE A 80 -5.50 5.81 -9.83
C ILE A 80 -6.69 5.07 -9.20
N THR A 81 -7.91 5.49 -9.55
CA THR A 81 -9.15 4.97 -8.94
C THR A 81 -9.91 4.01 -9.85
N GLY A 82 -9.37 3.65 -11.02
CA GLY A 82 -9.99 2.77 -12.01
C GLY A 82 -9.20 2.78 -13.33
N GLN A 83 -9.77 2.20 -14.39
CA GLN A 83 -9.13 2.15 -15.71
C GLN A 83 -8.91 3.55 -16.29
N ASP A 84 -9.88 4.46 -16.13
CA ASP A 84 -9.87 5.76 -16.82
C ASP A 84 -9.97 6.97 -15.88
N SER A 85 -9.55 6.83 -14.62
CA SER A 85 -9.69 7.93 -13.65
C SER A 85 -8.45 8.09 -12.79
N ILE A 86 -7.78 9.22 -13.03
CA ILE A 86 -6.63 9.69 -12.28
C ILE A 86 -7.05 10.95 -11.53
N TRP A 87 -6.64 11.04 -10.28
CA TRP A 87 -6.71 12.26 -9.50
C TRP A 87 -5.30 12.74 -9.20
N THR A 88 -5.01 13.99 -9.51
CA THR A 88 -3.74 14.64 -9.20
C THR A 88 -3.86 15.49 -7.96
N TYR A 89 -2.90 15.31 -7.07
CA TYR A 89 -2.65 16.16 -5.93
C TYR A 89 -1.35 16.94 -6.15
N ASP A 90 -1.41 18.24 -5.96
CA ASP A 90 -0.24 19.12 -5.94
C ASP A 90 -0.42 20.08 -4.76
N GLY A 91 0.54 20.09 -3.83
CA GLY A 91 0.41 20.87 -2.59
C GLY A 91 0.55 22.38 -2.79
N GLN A 92 1.08 22.82 -3.93
CA GLN A 92 1.31 24.23 -4.25
C GLN A 92 0.26 24.79 -5.22
N LYS A 93 -0.20 23.96 -6.15
CA LYS A 93 -1.25 24.30 -7.11
C LYS A 93 -2.63 23.98 -6.53
N HIS A 94 -3.64 24.68 -7.00
CA HIS A 94 -5.05 24.43 -6.65
C HIS A 94 -5.33 24.37 -5.12
N GLY A 95 -4.49 24.99 -4.29
CA GLY A 95 -4.61 24.96 -2.84
C GLY A 95 -4.59 23.55 -2.23
N GLY A 96 -3.89 22.60 -2.85
CA GLY A 96 -3.85 21.21 -2.37
C GLY A 96 -5.13 20.42 -2.64
N GLN A 97 -6.03 20.91 -3.51
CA GLN A 97 -7.24 20.17 -3.88
C GLN A 97 -6.96 19.14 -4.97
N LEU A 98 -7.59 17.97 -4.84
CA LEU A 98 -7.54 16.93 -5.87
C LEU A 98 -8.19 17.42 -7.16
N GLN A 99 -7.47 17.27 -8.27
CA GLN A 99 -7.95 17.57 -9.62
C GLN A 99 -8.11 16.27 -10.39
N ARG A 100 -9.22 16.13 -11.12
CA ARG A 100 -9.44 14.96 -11.97
C ARG A 100 -8.73 15.16 -13.31
N GLU A 101 -7.98 14.16 -13.74
CA GLU A 101 -7.31 14.11 -15.03
C GLU A 101 -7.83 12.91 -15.84
N PRO A 102 -7.92 13.01 -17.18
CA PRO A 102 -8.14 11.84 -18.02
C PRO A 102 -6.94 10.90 -17.90
N PHE A 103 -7.20 9.59 -17.96
CA PHE A 103 -6.12 8.63 -18.12
C PHE A 103 -5.52 8.78 -19.52
N THR A 104 -4.19 8.72 -19.60
CA THR A 104 -3.46 8.81 -20.86
C THR A 104 -2.69 7.53 -21.12
N SER A 105 -1.41 7.44 -20.79
CA SER A 105 -0.58 6.24 -20.95
C SER A 105 0.36 6.03 -19.77
N THR A 106 0.89 4.81 -19.63
CA THR A 106 1.85 4.46 -18.58
C THR A 106 3.14 5.27 -18.68
N GLU A 107 3.56 5.66 -19.87
CA GLU A 107 4.74 6.51 -20.10
C GLU A 107 4.51 7.93 -19.57
N GLU A 108 3.31 8.48 -19.75
CA GLU A 108 2.94 9.80 -19.22
C GLU A 108 2.79 9.80 -17.69
N LEU A 109 2.60 8.62 -17.10
CA LEU A 109 2.62 8.46 -15.65
C LEU A 109 4.04 8.58 -15.06
N LEU A 110 5.10 8.55 -15.86
CA LEU A 110 6.47 8.66 -15.36
C LEU A 110 6.93 10.07 -15.05
N ALA A 111 6.22 11.07 -15.58
CA ALA A 111 6.54 12.46 -15.37
C ALA A 111 5.29 13.29 -15.07
N LEU A 112 5.44 14.25 -14.17
CA LEU A 112 4.41 15.24 -13.87
C LEU A 112 5.08 16.58 -13.58
N ASP A 113 4.71 17.62 -14.33
CA ASP A 113 5.25 18.97 -14.14
C ASP A 113 6.79 19.03 -14.13
N GLY A 114 7.43 18.26 -15.00
CA GLY A 114 8.90 18.18 -15.09
C GLY A 114 9.58 17.39 -13.96
N LYS A 115 8.81 16.79 -13.04
CA LYS A 115 9.31 15.87 -12.02
C LYS A 115 9.19 14.43 -12.52
N ARG A 116 10.15 13.58 -12.16
CA ARG A 116 10.09 12.13 -12.38
C ARG A 116 9.34 11.46 -11.22
N ALA A 117 8.79 10.28 -11.47
CA ALA A 117 8.24 9.45 -10.40
C ALA A 117 9.37 9.02 -9.43
N ASN A 118 9.08 9.02 -8.13
CA ASN A 118 10.00 8.62 -7.07
C ASN A 118 9.51 7.36 -6.35
N ALA A 119 8.20 7.18 -6.25
CA ALA A 119 7.64 5.98 -5.65
C ALA A 119 6.33 5.56 -6.33
N PHE A 120 6.11 4.24 -6.35
CA PHE A 120 4.90 3.61 -6.84
C PHE A 120 4.18 2.92 -5.68
N LEU A 121 2.89 3.22 -5.53
CA LEU A 121 2.02 2.67 -4.52
C LEU A 121 1.12 1.60 -5.14
N TYR A 122 1.15 0.41 -4.56
CA TYR A 122 0.38 -0.74 -5.00
C TYR A 122 -0.52 -1.21 -3.87
N THR A 123 -1.76 -1.55 -4.19
CA THR A 123 -2.67 -2.18 -3.22
C THR A 123 -2.97 -3.60 -3.63
N LEU A 124 -3.11 -4.46 -2.65
CA LEU A 124 -3.48 -5.84 -2.88
C LEU A 124 -4.75 -5.94 -3.73
N ARG A 125 -4.68 -6.73 -4.79
CA ARG A 125 -5.84 -7.02 -5.64
C ARG A 125 -6.76 -8.01 -4.92
N PRO A 126 -8.08 -7.77 -4.85
CA PRO A 126 -9.03 -8.74 -4.32
C PRO A 126 -8.97 -10.04 -5.13
N ASN A 127 -8.81 -11.19 -4.46
CA ASN A 127 -8.91 -12.50 -5.12
C ASN A 127 -10.30 -12.64 -5.75
N GLN A 128 -10.36 -12.78 -7.07
CA GLN A 128 -11.62 -12.99 -7.77
C GLN A 128 -12.30 -14.32 -7.38
N ASP A 129 -11.51 -15.30 -6.93
CA ASP A 129 -12.02 -16.62 -6.53
C ASP A 129 -12.87 -16.58 -5.26
N ILE A 130 -12.63 -15.62 -4.34
CA ILE A 130 -13.42 -15.49 -3.10
C ILE A 130 -14.78 -14.84 -3.40
N ALA A 131 -14.84 -13.92 -4.37
CA ALA A 131 -16.07 -13.22 -4.73
C ALA A 131 -17.16 -14.14 -5.31
N LEU A 132 -16.78 -15.28 -5.89
CA LEU A 132 -17.73 -16.26 -6.42
C LEU A 132 -18.34 -17.16 -5.32
N GLN A 133 -17.60 -17.47 -4.26
CA GLN A 133 -18.10 -18.32 -3.17
C GLN A 133 -19.13 -17.61 -2.28
N ASP A 134 -18.98 -16.29 -2.07
CA ASP A 134 -19.93 -15.52 -1.26
C ASP A 134 -21.29 -15.30 -1.94
N GLN A 135 -21.37 -15.40 -3.28
CA GLN A 135 -22.64 -15.30 -4.02
C GLN A 135 -23.53 -16.53 -3.87
N GLU A 136 -22.95 -17.73 -3.70
CA GLU A 136 -23.74 -18.96 -3.53
C GLU A 136 -24.37 -19.06 -2.14
N ALA A 137 -23.67 -18.59 -1.10
CA ALA A 137 -24.16 -18.65 0.29
C ALA A 137 -25.40 -17.78 0.54
N HIS A 138 -25.59 -16.69 -0.22
CA HIS A 138 -26.75 -15.80 -0.07
C HIS A 138 -28.00 -16.26 -0.82
N THR A 139 -27.88 -17.15 -1.80
CA THR A 139 -29.04 -17.65 -2.56
C THR A 139 -29.82 -18.72 -1.77
N SER A 140 -29.17 -19.44 -0.84
CA SER A 140 -29.83 -20.49 -0.03
C SER A 140 -30.56 -20.02 1.23
N GLN A 141 -30.52 -18.73 1.60
CA GLN A 141 -31.19 -18.22 2.81
C GLN A 141 -32.46 -17.39 2.57
N GLN A 142 -32.99 -17.30 1.35
CA GLN A 142 -34.18 -16.48 1.08
C GLN A 142 -35.53 -17.09 1.51
N HIS A 143 -35.59 -18.28 2.12
CA HIS A 143 -36.89 -18.92 2.44
C HIS A 143 -37.43 -18.77 3.86
N HIS A 144 -36.73 -18.17 4.82
CA HIS A 144 -37.29 -17.96 6.17
C HIS A 144 -37.05 -16.53 6.68
N ARG A 145 -37.93 -15.60 6.28
CA ARG A 145 -38.10 -14.33 6.99
C ARG A 145 -39.19 -14.46 8.06
N PRO A 146 -38.85 -14.50 9.37
CA PRO A 146 -39.83 -14.26 10.42
C PRO A 146 -40.35 -12.82 10.28
N ARG A 147 -41.69 -12.68 10.29
CA ARG A 147 -42.37 -11.38 10.33
C ARG A 147 -42.16 -10.78 11.72
N TYR A 148 -41.33 -9.75 11.83
CA TYR A 148 -41.28 -8.94 13.05
C TYR A 148 -42.30 -7.79 12.98
N PRO A 149 -42.98 -7.49 14.10
CA PRO A 149 -43.94 -6.40 14.17
C PRO A 149 -43.24 -5.05 14.17
N CYS A 150 -43.82 -4.13 13.41
CA CYS A 150 -43.45 -2.73 13.29
C CYS A 150 -43.68 -1.99 14.62
N GLY A 151 -42.66 -1.33 15.16
CA GLY A 151 -42.81 -0.36 16.23
C GLY A 151 -41.59 -0.19 17.13
N ALA A 152 -40.65 0.67 16.73
CA ALA A 152 -39.77 1.39 17.67
C ALA A 152 -39.07 2.56 16.97
N THR A 153 -39.31 3.77 17.46
CA THR A 153 -38.55 4.98 17.18
C THR A 153 -37.24 4.94 17.95
N ALA A 154 -36.08 5.04 17.28
CA ALA A 154 -34.79 5.16 17.96
C ALA A 154 -33.88 6.18 17.27
N SER A 155 -33.36 7.05 18.14
CA SER A 155 -32.52 8.22 17.94
C SER A 155 -31.17 7.91 17.28
N ASP A 156 -30.73 8.90 16.50
CA ASP A 156 -29.45 8.96 15.79
C ASP A 156 -28.23 8.75 16.72
N ALA A 157 -27.39 7.78 16.38
CA ALA A 157 -26.03 7.65 16.89
C ALA A 157 -25.08 7.41 15.71
N ILE A 158 -24.19 8.37 15.47
CA ILE A 158 -23.18 8.35 14.42
C ILE A 158 -22.05 7.40 14.84
N PRO A 159 -21.71 6.36 14.06
CA PRO A 159 -20.58 5.51 14.36
C PRO A 159 -19.26 6.22 14.05
N SER A 160 -18.35 6.22 15.03
CA SER A 160 -16.99 6.72 14.92
C SER A 160 -16.18 5.89 13.92
N ILE A 161 -15.62 6.54 12.90
CA ILE A 161 -14.72 5.94 11.92
C ILE A 161 -13.42 5.51 12.61
N GLY A 162 -13.09 4.23 12.45
CA GLY A 162 -11.95 3.56 13.07
C GLY A 162 -10.58 4.03 12.57
N ARG A 163 -9.62 3.86 13.48
CA ARG A 163 -8.20 4.25 13.48
C ARG A 163 -7.37 3.77 12.27
N LEU A 164 -6.36 4.58 11.95
CA LEU A 164 -5.24 4.36 11.02
C LEU A 164 -4.60 2.97 11.15
N GLN A 165 -4.40 2.29 10.02
CA GLN A 165 -3.60 1.06 9.91
C GLN A 165 -2.11 1.39 9.73
N ALA A 166 -1.25 0.50 10.23
CA ALA A 166 0.20 0.59 10.13
C ALA A 166 0.68 0.33 8.70
N THR A 167 1.24 1.37 8.07
CA THR A 167 1.94 1.25 6.78
C THR A 167 3.30 0.59 7.01
N HIS A 168 3.54 -0.56 6.39
CA HIS A 168 4.85 -1.21 6.43
C HIS A 168 5.64 -0.78 5.19
N HIS A 169 6.78 -0.11 5.39
CA HIS A 169 7.69 0.23 4.31
C HIS A 169 8.60 -0.96 4.02
N VAL A 170 8.34 -1.69 2.94
CA VAL A 170 9.25 -2.70 2.42
C VAL A 170 10.12 -2.05 1.37
N ARG A 171 11.39 -1.80 1.69
CA ARG A 171 12.38 -1.30 0.72
C ARG A 171 12.96 -2.49 -0.04
N LEU A 172 12.35 -2.82 -1.18
CA LEU A 172 12.93 -3.80 -2.10
C LEU A 172 14.03 -3.11 -2.91
N GLN A 173 15.29 -3.51 -2.70
CA GLN A 173 16.36 -3.15 -3.63
C GLN A 173 16.21 -4.03 -4.87
N MET A 174 15.73 -3.46 -5.98
CA MET A 174 15.65 -4.13 -7.28
C MET A 174 17.05 -4.27 -7.87
N ASN A 175 17.82 -5.25 -7.42
CA ASN A 175 19.17 -5.49 -7.95
C ASN A 175 19.24 -6.60 -9.01
N ASP A 176 18.20 -7.40 -9.28
CA ASP A 176 18.31 -8.55 -10.18
C ASP A 176 17.06 -8.80 -11.05
N ILE A 177 16.78 -7.91 -12.00
CA ILE A 177 15.94 -8.24 -13.17
C ILE A 177 16.62 -7.73 -14.44
N THR A 178 17.76 -8.34 -14.78
CA THR A 178 18.28 -8.33 -16.15
C THR A 178 17.87 -9.64 -16.81
N GLN A 179 17.03 -9.54 -17.84
CA GLN A 179 16.90 -10.61 -18.84
C GLN A 179 18.15 -10.64 -19.72
#